data_AF-D5UGJ0-F1
#
_entry.id   AF-D5UGJ0-F1
#
_cell.length_a   1.000
_cell.length_b   1.000
_cell.length_c   1.000
_cell.angle_alpha   90.00
_cell.angle_beta   90.00
_cell.angle_gamma   90.00
#
_symmetry.space_group_name_H-M   'P 1'
#
loop_
_entity.id
_entity.type
_entity.pdbx_description
1 polymer ?
#
loop_
_entity_poly.entity_id
_entity_poly.type
_entity_poly.pdbx_seq_one_letter_code
_entity_poly.pdbx_strand_id
1 'polypeptide(L)'
;MRGGLHHLELWVTDLERATATLGWLLERLGHTRTDTWATGASWRLGDAYVVLEAGPDVVDAPHERRRPGLNHVAFHAGTRRDVDDLTADAVAHGWRLLFADRHPHAGGPEHYAAYLEDADGFEVELVASPGAEAAATPRVGG
;
A
#
# COMPACT_ATOMS: atom_id res chain seq x y z
N MET A 1 8.48 -7.30 -18.84
CA MET A 1 9.22 -8.60 -18.83
C MET A 1 8.19 -9.73 -18.75
N ARG A 2 8.40 -10.88 -19.42
CA ARG A 2 7.43 -12.00 -19.32
C ARG A 2 7.38 -12.50 -17.87
N GLY A 3 6.20 -12.50 -17.26
CA GLY A 3 5.98 -12.94 -15.87
C GLY A 3 6.07 -11.84 -14.81
N GLY A 4 6.33 -10.58 -15.18
CA GLY A 4 6.19 -9.45 -14.26
C GLY A 4 4.71 -9.14 -13.98
N LEU A 5 4.44 -8.54 -12.82
CA LEU A 5 3.09 -8.07 -12.49
C LEU A 5 2.69 -6.96 -13.45
N HIS A 6 1.57 -7.16 -14.16
CA HIS A 6 1.01 -6.13 -15.04
C HIS A 6 0.03 -5.24 -14.29
N HIS A 7 -0.84 -5.83 -13.47
CA HIS A 7 -1.73 -5.10 -12.59
C HIS A 7 -2.20 -5.99 -11.45
N LEU A 8 -2.73 -5.33 -10.41
CA LEU A 8 -3.46 -5.93 -9.30
C LEU A 8 -4.83 -5.27 -9.23
N GLU A 9 -5.90 -6.05 -9.17
CA GLU A 9 -7.26 -5.54 -8.97
C GLU A 9 -7.76 -5.95 -7.58
N LEU A 10 -8.25 -4.98 -6.82
CA LEU A 10 -8.82 -5.16 -5.49
C LEU A 10 -10.30 -4.82 -5.54
N TRP A 11 -11.12 -5.81 -5.24
CA TRP A 11 -12.56 -5.61 -5.08
C TRP A 11 -12.86 -5.07 -3.69
N VAL A 12 -13.58 -3.96 -3.64
CA VAL A 12 -13.89 -3.21 -2.42
C VAL A 12 -15.39 -3.00 -2.29
N THR A 13 -15.91 -3.00 -1.06
CA THR A 13 -17.34 -2.80 -0.80
C THR A 13 -17.75 -1.33 -0.90
N ASP A 14 -16.79 -0.41 -0.76
CA ASP A 14 -17.00 1.04 -0.84
C ASP A 14 -15.81 1.71 -1.53
N LEU A 15 -16.04 2.19 -2.75
CA LEU A 15 -14.99 2.82 -3.55
C LEU A 15 -14.51 4.14 -2.96
N GLU A 16 -15.38 4.92 -2.34
CA GLU A 16 -15.02 6.22 -1.78
C GLU A 16 -14.06 6.02 -0.60
N ARG A 17 -14.42 5.11 0.31
CA ARG A 17 -13.55 4.74 1.45
C ARG A 17 -12.24 4.14 0.98
N ALA A 18 -12.26 3.20 0.05
CA ALA A 18 -11.03 2.59 -0.48
C ALA A 18 -10.14 3.62 -1.20
N THR A 19 -10.72 4.58 -1.91
CA THR A 19 -9.97 5.68 -2.52
C THR A 19 -9.32 6.56 -1.45
N ALA A 20 -10.04 6.85 -0.35
CA ALA A 20 -9.53 7.66 0.75
C ALA A 20 -8.45 6.95 1.59
N THR A 21 -8.41 5.61 1.61
CA THR A 21 -7.41 4.81 2.33
C THR A 21 -6.31 4.29 1.40
N LEU A 22 -6.61 3.29 0.57
CA LEU A 22 -5.68 2.64 -0.36
C LEU A 22 -5.24 3.60 -1.46
N GLY A 23 -6.17 4.35 -2.06
CA GLY A 23 -5.84 5.32 -3.11
C GLY A 23 -4.86 6.39 -2.63
N TRP A 24 -5.11 6.96 -1.45
CA TRP A 24 -4.19 7.87 -0.78
C TRP A 24 -2.80 7.26 -0.56
N LEU A 25 -2.72 6.03 -0.06
CA LEU A 25 -1.44 5.36 0.19
C LEU A 25 -0.66 5.13 -1.13
N LEU A 26 -1.36 4.73 -2.20
CA LEU A 26 -0.76 4.55 -3.52
C LEU A 26 -0.18 5.87 -4.06
N GLU A 27 -0.88 6.99 -3.87
CA GLU A 27 -0.41 8.33 -4.23
C GLU A 27 0.80 8.77 -3.39
N ARG A 28 0.83 8.47 -2.09
CA ARG A 28 2.01 8.71 -1.23
C ARG A 28 3.22 7.89 -1.67
N LEU A 29 3.00 6.69 -2.21
CA LEU A 29 4.03 5.84 -2.82
C LEU A 29 4.40 6.28 -4.25
N GLY A 30 3.82 7.37 -4.76
CA GLY A 30 4.15 7.96 -6.06
C GLY A 30 3.36 7.42 -7.24
N HIS A 31 2.34 6.58 -7.02
CA HIS A 31 1.42 6.20 -8.11
C HIS A 31 0.58 7.41 -8.52
N THR A 32 0.25 7.49 -9.81
CA THR A 32 -0.67 8.49 -10.33
C THR A 32 -2.02 7.85 -10.64
N ARG A 33 -3.12 8.46 -10.19
CA ARG A 33 -4.46 8.04 -10.60
C ARG A 33 -4.66 8.31 -12.10
N THR A 34 -4.97 7.28 -12.88
CA THR A 34 -5.00 7.36 -14.35
C THR A 34 -6.40 7.24 -14.95
N ASP A 35 -7.09 6.13 -14.73
CA ASP A 35 -8.41 5.88 -15.29
C ASP A 35 -9.47 5.89 -14.19
N THR A 36 -10.67 6.39 -14.50
CA THR A 36 -11.79 6.45 -13.56
C THR A 36 -13.10 6.10 -14.26
N TRP A 37 -13.92 5.31 -13.59
CA TRP A 37 -15.29 4.97 -14.01
C TRP A 37 -16.23 5.05 -12.82
N ALA A 38 -17.52 4.79 -13.04
CA ALA A 38 -18.55 4.96 -12.02
C ALA A 38 -18.31 4.10 -10.76
N THR A 39 -17.67 2.94 -10.92
CA THR A 39 -17.48 1.95 -9.85
C THR A 39 -16.02 1.61 -9.61
N GLY A 40 -15.07 2.34 -10.18
CA GLY A 40 -13.65 2.06 -9.94
C GLY A 40 -12.68 3.09 -10.48
N ALA A 41 -11.41 2.89 -10.17
CA ALA A 41 -10.31 3.69 -10.69
C ALA A 41 -8.98 2.91 -10.69
N SER A 42 -8.02 3.38 -11.48
CA SER A 42 -6.67 2.81 -11.56
C SER A 42 -5.59 3.81 -11.10
N TRP A 43 -4.53 3.28 -10.48
CA TRP A 43 -3.32 4.00 -10.05
C TRP A 43 -2.09 3.33 -10.65
N ARG A 44 -1.30 4.07 -11.44
CA ARG A 44 -0.15 3.54 -12.19
C ARG A 44 1.18 4.05 -11.64
N LEU A 45 2.17 3.15 -11.60
CA LEU A 45 3.58 3.47 -11.38
C LEU A 45 4.46 2.61 -12.31
N GLY A 46 5.13 3.26 -13.27
CA GLY A 46 5.87 2.55 -14.31
C GLY A 46 4.95 1.69 -15.18
N ASP A 47 5.31 0.41 -15.33
CA ASP A 47 4.60 -0.54 -16.19
C ASP A 47 3.44 -1.28 -15.48
N ALA A 48 3.29 -1.12 -14.16
CA ALA A 48 2.26 -1.78 -13.37
C ALA A 48 1.22 -0.78 -12.83
N TYR A 49 0.01 -1.26 -12.56
CA TYR A 49 -1.04 -0.46 -11.94
C TYR A 49 -1.91 -1.26 -10.97
N VAL A 50 -2.53 -0.55 -10.03
CA VAL A 50 -3.51 -1.09 -9.09
C VAL A 50 -4.89 -0.57 -9.47
N VAL A 51 -5.88 -1.44 -9.48
CA VAL A 51 -7.30 -1.11 -9.67
C VAL A 51 -8.02 -1.28 -8.35
N LEU A 52 -8.81 -0.29 -7.95
CA LEU A 52 -9.82 -0.43 -6.89
C LEU A 52 -11.18 -0.43 -7.58
N GLU A 53 -11.96 -1.49 -7.36
CA GLU A 53 -13.25 -1.68 -8.02
C GLU A 53 -14.33 -2.12 -7.03
N ALA A 54 -15.47 -1.44 -7.06
CA ALA A 54 -16.71 -1.83 -6.43
C ALA A 54 -17.73 -2.21 -7.51
N GLY A 55 -18.94 -2.61 -7.14
CA GLY A 55 -20.03 -2.79 -8.10
C GLY A 55 -20.92 -3.99 -7.81
N PRO A 56 -21.88 -4.28 -8.70
CA PRO A 56 -22.89 -5.30 -8.49
C PRO A 56 -22.33 -6.73 -8.45
N ASP A 57 -21.13 -6.95 -8.99
CA ASP A 57 -20.46 -8.25 -8.99
C ASP A 57 -19.64 -8.49 -7.71
N VAL A 58 -19.41 -7.43 -6.91
CA VAL A 58 -18.74 -7.53 -5.61
C VAL A 58 -19.73 -8.01 -4.58
N VAL A 59 -19.41 -9.14 -3.94
CA VAL A 59 -20.21 -9.67 -2.82
C VAL A 59 -20.10 -8.72 -1.63
N ASP A 60 -21.24 -8.38 -1.03
CA ASP A 60 -21.33 -7.56 0.19
C ASP A 60 -20.86 -8.35 1.42
N ALA A 61 -19.53 -8.51 1.52
CA ALA A 61 -18.85 -9.12 2.64
C ALA A 61 -17.49 -8.44 2.86
N PRO A 62 -17.04 -8.28 4.11
CA PRO A 62 -15.74 -7.69 4.38
C PRO A 62 -14.61 -8.59 3.86
N HIS A 63 -13.50 -7.98 3.45
CA HIS A 63 -12.29 -8.73 3.14
C HIS A 63 -11.74 -9.34 4.45
N GLU A 64 -11.47 -10.64 4.45
CA GLU A 64 -10.84 -11.34 5.57
C GLU A 64 -9.52 -11.93 5.09
N ARG A 65 -8.43 -11.18 5.27
CA ARG A 65 -7.09 -11.53 4.78
C ARG A 65 -6.58 -12.92 5.18
N ARG A 66 -7.14 -13.54 6.22
CA ARG A 66 -6.77 -14.89 6.69
C ARG A 66 -7.47 -16.02 5.93
N ARG A 67 -8.45 -15.72 5.08
CA ARG A 67 -9.08 -16.71 4.18
C ARG A 67 -8.18 -16.96 2.95
N PRO A 68 -8.35 -18.10 2.26
CA PRO A 68 -7.72 -18.30 0.96
C PRO A 68 -8.05 -17.16 -0.01
N GLY A 69 -7.02 -16.55 -0.59
CA GLY A 69 -7.14 -15.34 -1.41
C GLY A 69 -5.93 -14.43 -1.21
N LEU A 70 -6.13 -13.12 -1.41
CA LEU A 70 -5.12 -12.12 -1.08
C LEU A 70 -4.98 -12.00 0.45
N ASN A 71 -3.75 -12.05 0.95
CA ASN A 71 -3.45 -11.83 2.36
C ASN A 71 -2.92 -10.42 2.61
N HIS A 72 -1.90 -10.00 1.86
CA HIS A 72 -1.35 -8.65 1.90
C HIS A 72 -0.65 -8.33 0.58
N VAL A 73 -0.37 -7.05 0.37
CA VAL A 73 0.47 -6.55 -0.74
C VAL A 73 1.63 -5.76 -0.14
N ALA A 74 2.85 -6.06 -0.59
CA ALA A 74 4.05 -5.35 -0.16
C ALA A 74 4.50 -4.35 -1.23
N PHE A 75 4.87 -3.14 -0.79
CA PHE A 75 5.46 -2.10 -1.63
C PHE A 75 6.85 -1.74 -1.12
N HIS A 76 7.76 -1.46 -2.06
CA HIS A 76 8.99 -0.75 -1.73
C HIS A 76 8.65 0.70 -1.39
N ALA A 77 8.93 1.10 -0.16
CA ALA A 77 8.57 2.41 0.39
C ALA A 77 9.72 3.43 0.37
N GLY A 78 10.93 3.03 -0.07
CA GLY A 78 12.10 3.91 -0.11
C GLY A 78 13.06 3.65 1.04
N THR A 79 13.55 4.70 1.70
CA THR A 79 14.44 4.59 2.87
C THR A 79 13.68 4.13 4.13
N ARG A 80 14.43 3.79 5.19
CA ARG A 80 13.82 3.51 6.51
C ARG A 80 13.02 4.69 7.03
N ARG A 81 13.52 5.91 6.80
CA ARG A 81 12.80 7.15 7.14
C ARG A 81 11.49 7.28 6.37
N ASP A 82 11.48 6.94 5.08
CA ASP A 82 10.24 6.99 4.29
C ASP A 82 9.22 5.98 4.83
N VAL A 83 9.64 4.79 5.28
CA VAL A 83 8.78 3.83 5.98
C VAL A 83 8.20 4.44 7.27
N ASP A 84 9.04 5.06 8.09
CA ASP A 84 8.59 5.67 9.36
C ASP A 84 7.57 6.80 9.12
N ASP A 85 7.87 7.70 8.18
CA ASP A 85 7.02 8.84 7.82
C ASP A 85 5.68 8.35 7.23
N LEU A 86 5.70 7.39 6.30
CA LEU A 86 4.48 6.79 5.74
C LEU A 86 3.65 6.04 6.79
N THR A 87 4.30 5.38 7.75
CA THR A 87 3.61 4.66 8.82
C THR A 87 2.86 5.63 9.74
N ALA A 88 3.52 6.72 10.14
CA ALA A 88 2.88 7.75 10.95
C ALA A 88 1.69 8.40 10.22
N ASP A 89 1.89 8.74 8.95
CA ASP A 89 0.83 9.30 8.11
C ASP A 89 -0.34 8.31 7.95
N ALA A 90 -0.07 7.03 7.71
CA ALA A 90 -1.10 6.01 7.51
C ALA A 90 -1.95 5.85 8.77
N VAL A 91 -1.34 5.84 9.95
CA VAL A 91 -2.07 5.80 11.23
C VAL A 91 -2.98 7.03 11.38
N ALA A 92 -2.52 8.22 10.98
CA ALA A 92 -3.36 9.42 10.95
C ALA A 92 -4.51 9.34 9.93
N HIS A 93 -4.37 8.53 8.88
CA HIS A 93 -5.39 8.24 7.86
C HIS A 93 -6.25 7.00 8.19
N GLY A 94 -6.27 6.57 9.46
CA GLY A 94 -7.17 5.52 9.94
C GLY A 94 -6.66 4.08 9.73
N TRP A 95 -5.42 3.91 9.29
CA TRP A 95 -4.78 2.59 9.26
C TRP A 95 -4.37 2.15 10.65
N ARG A 96 -4.43 0.83 10.90
CA ARG A 96 -3.94 0.21 12.12
C ARG A 96 -2.56 -0.41 11.87
N LEU A 97 -1.57 -0.01 12.66
CA LEU A 97 -0.29 -0.70 12.70
C LEU A 97 -0.45 -2.10 13.31
N LEU A 98 -0.08 -3.13 12.55
CA LEU A 98 -0.02 -4.52 12.99
C LEU A 98 1.35 -4.82 13.60
N PHE A 99 1.37 -5.80 14.51
CA PHE A 99 2.60 -6.31 15.13
C PHE A 99 3.46 -5.21 15.78
N ALA A 100 2.82 -4.23 16.42
CA ALA A 100 3.47 -3.06 17.00
C ALA A 100 4.57 -3.40 18.02
N ASP A 101 4.47 -4.56 18.68
CA ASP A 101 5.47 -5.10 19.61
C ASP A 101 6.80 -5.49 18.93
N ARG A 102 6.76 -5.72 17.61
CA ARG A 102 7.90 -6.12 16.79
C ARG A 102 8.23 -5.13 15.68
N HIS A 103 7.44 -4.07 15.51
CA HIS A 103 7.71 -3.02 14.52
C HIS A 103 9.05 -2.30 14.81
N PRO A 104 9.91 -2.02 13.80
CA PRO A 104 9.73 -2.23 12.35
C PRO A 104 10.33 -3.55 11.82
N HIS A 105 10.51 -4.57 12.66
CA HIS A 105 11.17 -5.84 12.34
C HIS A 105 10.28 -7.07 12.50
N ALA A 106 8.96 -6.93 12.28
CA ALA A 106 8.02 -8.03 12.43
C ALA A 106 8.26 -9.18 11.44
N GLY A 107 8.85 -8.90 10.28
CA GLY A 107 9.29 -9.88 9.27
C GLY A 107 10.68 -10.49 9.52
N GLY A 108 11.41 -10.02 10.55
CA GLY A 108 12.74 -10.50 10.93
C GLY A 108 13.78 -9.39 11.10
N PRO A 109 14.95 -9.67 11.71
CA PRO A 109 15.94 -8.65 12.08
C PRO A 109 16.49 -7.82 10.91
N GLU A 110 16.61 -8.43 9.73
CA GLU A 110 17.13 -7.77 8.52
C GLU A 110 16.03 -7.13 7.66
N HIS A 111 14.78 -7.21 8.10
CA HIS A 111 13.61 -6.75 7.35
C HIS A 111 13.01 -5.53 8.03
N TYR A 112 13.25 -4.35 7.48
CA TYR A 112 12.69 -3.10 8.01
C TYR A 112 11.40 -2.77 7.27
N ALA A 113 10.26 -3.01 7.92
CA ALA A 113 8.95 -2.81 7.33
C ALA A 113 7.85 -2.48 8.35
N ALA A 114 6.83 -1.79 7.85
CA ALA A 114 5.57 -1.60 8.57
C ALA A 114 4.46 -2.46 7.94
N TYR A 115 3.68 -3.12 8.78
CA TYR A 115 2.49 -3.88 8.37
C TYR A 115 1.26 -3.11 8.84
N LEU A 116 0.42 -2.69 7.91
CA LEU A 116 -0.71 -1.79 8.16
C LEU A 116 -1.99 -2.44 7.65
N GLU A 117 -3.08 -2.34 8.41
CA GLU A 117 -4.40 -2.84 8.02
C GLU A 117 -5.40 -1.69 8.00
N ASP A 118 -6.14 -1.54 6.89
CA ASP A 118 -7.17 -0.50 6.79
C ASP A 118 -8.50 -0.92 7.44
N ALA A 119 -9.50 -0.05 7.36
CA ALA A 119 -10.83 -0.31 7.92
C ALA A 119 -11.60 -1.42 7.19
N ASP A 120 -11.22 -1.76 5.94
CA ASP A 120 -11.85 -2.79 5.12
C ASP A 120 -11.14 -4.14 5.22
N GLY A 121 -10.06 -4.23 5.99
CA GLY A 121 -9.32 -5.45 6.29
C GLY A 121 -8.17 -5.74 5.33
N PHE A 122 -7.84 -4.82 4.42
CA PHE A 122 -6.69 -4.96 3.53
C PHE A 122 -5.40 -4.69 4.28
N GLU A 123 -4.45 -5.61 4.18
CA GLU A 123 -3.11 -5.45 4.72
C GLU A 123 -2.13 -4.97 3.65
N VAL A 124 -1.41 -3.89 3.95
CA VAL A 124 -0.30 -3.39 3.17
C VAL A 124 0.98 -3.47 3.99
N GLU A 125 2.05 -3.95 3.35
CA GLU A 125 3.40 -3.95 3.90
C GLU A 125 4.26 -2.89 3.21
N LEU A 126 4.88 -2.00 3.99
CA LEU A 126 5.78 -0.96 3.51
C LEU A 126 7.22 -1.35 3.83
N VAL A 127 7.99 -1.77 2.81
CA VAL A 127 9.33 -2.33 2.99
C VAL A 127 10.39 -1.31 2.60
N ALA A 128 11.39 -1.09 3.46
CA ALA A 128 12.54 -0.28 3.12
C ALA A 128 13.37 -0.96 2.01
N SER A 129 13.73 -0.20 0.99
CA SER A 129 14.58 -0.65 -0.11
C SER A 129 16.03 -0.81 0.36
N PRO A 130 16.67 -1.97 0.10
CA PRO A 130 18.09 -2.15 0.39
C PRO A 130 18.94 -1.06 -0.29
N GLY A 131 19.78 -0.37 0.48
CA GLY A 131 20.74 0.61 -0.05
C GLY A 131 20.18 2.02 -0.34
N ALA A 132 18.91 2.30 -0.06
CA ALA A 132 18.32 3.63 -0.30
C ALA A 132 18.94 4.73 0.59
N GLU A 133 19.48 4.38 1.77
CA GLU A 133 20.16 5.33 2.67
C GLU A 133 21.44 5.93 2.06
N ALA A 134 22.11 5.23 1.14
CA ALA A 134 23.33 5.71 0.49
C ALA A 134 23.06 6.73 -0.65
N ALA A 135 21.82 6.85 -1.13
CA ALA A 135 21.45 7.76 -2.21
C ALA A 135 20.98 9.15 -1.73
N ALA A 136 20.71 9.30 -0.43
CA ALA A 136 20.27 10.57 0.18
C ALA A 136 21.46 11.48 0.50
N THR A 137 22.15 12.00 -0.52
CA THR A 137 23.12 13.09 -0.35
C THR A 137 22.39 14.37 0.09
N PRO A 138 22.91 15.18 1.05
CA PRO A 138 22.21 16.37 1.51
C PRO A 138 22.06 17.39 0.38
N ARG A 139 20.85 17.90 0.14
CA ARG A 139 20.68 19.15 -0.61
C ARG A 139 21.24 20.29 0.24
N VAL A 140 22.44 20.72 -0.08
CA VAL A 140 22.99 21.99 0.41
C VAL A 140 22.14 23.11 -0.20
N GLY A 141 21.57 23.94 0.67
CA GLY A 141 20.67 25.03 0.30
C GLY A 141 21.34 26.14 -0.51
N GLY A 142 20.48 26.90 -1.19
CA GLY A 142 20.75 28.21 -1.79
C GLY A 142 19.67 29.20 -1.35
#